data_AF-A0A226DSK3-F1
#
_entry.id   AF-A0A226DSK3-F1
#
_cell.length_a   1.000
_cell.length_b   1.000
_cell.length_c   1.000
_cell.angle_alpha   90.00
_cell.angle_beta   90.00
_cell.angle_gamma   90.00
#
_symmetry.space_group_name_H-M   'P 1'
#
loop_
_entity.id
_entity.type
_entity.pdbx_description
1 polymer ?
#
loop_
_entity_poly.entity_id
_entity_poly.type
_entity_poly.pdbx_seq_one_letter_code
_entity_poly.pdbx_strand_id
1 'polypeptide(L)'
;MDLHNSDASVFSETMLLESSTRSIPPQKWWRAANQNKLPKGFTEFAVSLFNLPAGTASLERNFSSLGNILTKKRNRLGVEKASKLCRVNQTLHKTGEEKVPTSRKRKWFDSINSDENM
;
A
#
# COMPACT_ATOMS: atom_id res chain seq x y z
N MET A 1 40.30 17.15 13.70
CA MET A 1 39.79 17.02 12.34
C MET A 1 39.84 15.55 12.02
N ASP A 2 38.77 14.83 12.37
CA ASP A 2 38.73 13.38 12.16
C ASP A 2 38.48 13.13 10.68
N LEU A 3 39.42 12.46 10.02
CA LEU A 3 39.26 12.00 8.65
C LEU A 3 38.07 11.02 8.63
N HIS A 4 36.92 11.51 8.21
CA HIS A 4 35.81 10.67 7.78
C HIS A 4 36.34 9.75 6.66
N ASN A 5 36.47 8.46 6.95
CA ASN A 5 36.60 7.40 5.95
C ASN A 5 35.29 7.37 5.12
N SER A 6 35.09 8.34 4.23
CA SER A 6 33.96 8.39 3.30
C SER A 6 33.89 7.12 2.45
N ASP A 7 35.05 6.49 2.22
CA ASP A 7 35.21 5.28 1.45
C ASP A 7 34.79 3.99 2.19
N ALA A 8 34.41 4.06 3.47
CA ALA A 8 33.87 2.91 4.22
C ALA A 8 32.33 2.90 4.30
N SER A 9 31.65 4.01 3.98
CA SER A 9 30.20 4.10 4.19
C SER A 9 29.41 3.28 3.17
N VAL A 10 28.43 2.50 3.67
CA VAL A 10 27.47 1.73 2.85
C VAL A 10 26.45 2.65 2.19
N PHE A 11 26.16 3.80 2.80
CA PHE A 11 25.15 4.76 2.35
C PHE A 11 25.79 6.13 2.10
N SER A 12 25.22 6.89 1.16
CA SER A 12 25.56 8.30 1.01
C SER A 12 25.12 9.08 2.25
N GLU A 13 25.90 10.06 2.69
CA GLU A 13 25.58 10.91 3.84
C GLU A 13 24.24 11.65 3.66
N THR A 14 23.93 12.03 2.42
CA THR A 14 22.64 12.63 2.05
C THR A 14 21.43 11.72 2.30
N MET A 15 21.63 10.40 2.31
CA MET A 15 20.58 9.42 2.64
C MET A 15 20.39 9.22 4.14
N LEU A 16 21.35 9.66 4.95
CA LEU A 16 21.30 9.59 6.41
C LEU A 16 20.66 10.84 7.04
N LEU A 17 20.45 11.90 6.24
CA LEU A 17 19.70 13.09 6.66
C LEU A 17 18.26 12.73 7.04
N GLU A 18 17.75 13.38 8.09
CA GLU A 18 16.40 13.14 8.62
C GLU A 18 15.30 13.36 7.56
N SER A 19 15.48 14.37 6.70
CA SER A 19 14.57 14.65 5.59
C SER A 19 14.47 13.48 4.61
N SER A 20 15.59 12.81 4.33
CA SER A 20 15.68 11.65 3.46
C SER A 20 15.12 10.40 4.12
N THR A 21 15.45 10.13 5.39
CA THR A 21 14.98 8.91 6.09
C THR A 21 13.46 8.90 6.30
N ARG A 22 12.84 10.08 6.43
CA ARG A 22 11.39 10.21 6.56
C ARG A 22 10.63 10.10 5.22
N SER A 23 11.29 10.45 4.11
CA SER A 23 10.65 10.52 2.78
C SER A 23 10.85 9.23 1.97
N ILE A 24 12.02 8.60 2.08
CA ILE A 24 12.39 7.48 1.23
C ILE A 24 11.78 6.18 1.76
N PRO A 25 11.01 5.43 0.94
CA PRO A 25 10.55 4.10 1.32
C PRO A 25 11.73 3.17 1.64
N PRO A 26 11.65 2.34 2.70
CA PRO A 26 12.74 1.46 3.12
C PRO A 26 13.31 0.57 2.00
N GLN A 27 12.46 0.06 1.11
CA GLN A 27 12.90 -0.75 -0.03
C GLN A 27 13.77 0.06 -1.01
N LYS A 28 13.44 1.33 -1.24
CA LYS A 28 14.24 2.21 -2.11
C LYS A 28 15.56 2.58 -1.42
N TRP A 29 15.53 2.77 -0.11
CA TRP A 29 16.71 3.06 0.69
C TRP A 29 17.74 1.91 0.61
N TRP A 30 17.30 0.66 0.82
CA TRP A 30 18.16 -0.52 0.69
C TRP A 30 18.69 -0.77 -0.72
N ARG A 31 17.93 -0.39 -1.76
CA ARG A 31 18.39 -0.49 -3.16
C ARG A 31 19.49 0.51 -3.51
N ALA A 32 19.53 1.65 -2.81
CA ALA A 32 20.54 2.68 -3.01
C ALA A 32 21.82 2.44 -2.18
N ALA A 33 21.85 1.38 -1.36
CA ALA A 33 23.05 0.96 -0.64
C ALA A 33 24.17 0.54 -1.61
N ASN A 34 25.42 0.78 -1.22
CA ASN A 34 26.58 0.30 -1.96
C ASN A 34 26.70 -1.23 -1.81
N GLN A 35 26.32 -1.95 -2.86
CA GLN A 35 26.31 -3.41 -2.89
C GLN A 35 27.70 -4.03 -2.74
N ASN A 36 28.77 -3.33 -3.15
CA ASN A 36 30.14 -3.84 -3.05
C ASN A 36 30.64 -3.92 -1.61
N LYS A 37 29.99 -3.18 -0.68
CA LYS A 37 30.33 -3.17 0.74
C LYS A 37 29.45 -4.09 1.58
N LEU A 38 28.51 -4.78 0.94
CA LEU A 38 27.58 -5.70 1.60
C LEU A 38 27.81 -7.13 1.11
N PRO A 39 27.47 -8.14 1.92
CA PRO A 39 27.43 -9.52 1.45
C PRO A 39 26.53 -9.65 0.21
N LYS A 40 26.95 -10.48 -0.74
CA LYS A 40 26.17 -10.76 -1.94
C LYS A 40 24.77 -11.27 -1.54
N GLY A 41 23.72 -10.70 -2.11
CA GLY A 41 22.34 -11.09 -1.80
C GLY A 41 21.69 -10.31 -0.65
N PHE A 42 22.45 -9.49 0.10
CA PHE A 42 21.94 -8.87 1.32
C PHE A 42 20.89 -7.79 1.03
N THR A 43 21.10 -6.98 -0.01
CA THR A 43 20.14 -5.94 -0.40
C THR A 43 18.85 -6.57 -0.92
N GLU A 44 18.91 -7.66 -1.68
CA GLU A 44 17.73 -8.41 -2.13
C GLU A 44 16.97 -9.02 -0.95
N PHE A 45 17.69 -9.58 0.02
CA PHE A 45 17.10 -10.08 1.26
C PHE A 45 16.37 -8.96 2.02
N ALA A 46 17.02 -7.82 2.26
CA ALA A 46 16.42 -6.68 2.96
C ALA A 46 15.18 -6.17 2.23
N VAL A 47 15.25 -6.00 0.90
CA VAL A 47 14.10 -5.60 0.09
C VAL A 47 12.96 -6.62 0.20
N SER A 48 13.26 -7.92 0.19
CA SER A 48 12.26 -8.97 0.32
C SER A 48 11.58 -8.92 1.68
N LEU A 49 12.35 -8.74 2.75
CA LEU A 49 11.84 -8.60 4.12
C LEU A 49 10.83 -7.44 4.22
N PHE A 50 11.17 -6.27 3.67
CA PHE A 50 10.27 -5.11 3.66
C PHE A 50 9.07 -5.22 2.70
N ASN A 51 9.02 -6.23 1.84
CA ASN A 51 7.85 -6.53 1.03
C ASN A 51 6.87 -7.47 1.73
N LEU A 52 7.29 -8.13 2.82
CA LEU A 52 6.41 -8.99 3.59
C LEU A 52 5.40 -8.13 4.37
N PRO A 53 4.10 -8.46 4.34
CA PRO A 53 3.12 -7.78 5.16
C PRO A 53 3.38 -8.09 6.64
N ALA A 54 3.30 -7.07 7.49
CA ALA A 54 3.50 -7.21 8.93
C ALA A 54 2.41 -8.05 9.64
N GLY A 55 1.30 -8.35 8.97
CA GLY A 55 0.21 -9.14 9.55
C GLY A 55 -0.90 -9.46 8.56
N THR A 56 -1.92 -10.17 9.04
CA THR A 56 -3.02 -10.73 8.24
C THR A 56 -4.17 -9.77 7.96
N ALA A 57 -4.23 -8.61 8.63
CA ALA A 57 -5.35 -7.67 8.53
C ALA A 57 -5.67 -7.24 7.08
N SER A 58 -4.64 -7.12 6.22
CA SER A 58 -4.84 -6.82 4.79
C SER A 58 -5.54 -7.95 4.03
N LEU A 59 -5.25 -9.20 4.41
CA LEU A 59 -5.88 -10.39 3.85
C LEU A 59 -7.33 -10.54 4.36
N GLU A 60 -7.57 -10.31 5.65
CA GLU A 60 -8.90 -10.33 6.25
C GLU A 60 -9.85 -9.30 5.62
N ARG A 61 -9.34 -8.12 5.26
CA ARG A 61 -10.09 -7.12 4.49
C ARG A 61 -10.50 -7.64 3.12
N ASN A 62 -9.64 -8.40 2.45
CA ASN A 62 -9.95 -9.02 1.17
C ASN A 62 -10.99 -10.13 1.32
N PHE A 63 -10.88 -10.98 2.34
CA PHE A 63 -11.88 -12.01 2.64
C PHE A 63 -13.23 -11.42 3.01
N SER A 64 -13.26 -10.35 3.80
CA SER A 64 -14.49 -9.63 4.10
C SER A 64 -15.15 -9.06 2.84
N SER A 65 -14.34 -8.47 1.95
CA SER A 65 -14.83 -7.95 0.65
C SER A 65 -15.37 -9.06 -0.24
N LEU A 66 -14.64 -10.17 -0.37
CA LEU A 66 -15.04 -11.32 -1.16
C LEU A 66 -16.30 -11.98 -0.58
N GLY A 67 -16.37 -12.14 0.74
CA GLY A 67 -17.56 -12.64 1.44
C GLY A 67 -18.79 -11.78 1.16
N ASN A 68 -18.65 -10.45 1.20
CA ASN A 68 -19.74 -9.54 0.84
C ASN A 68 -20.18 -9.68 -0.64
N ILE A 69 -19.23 -9.88 -1.56
CA ILE A 69 -19.53 -10.12 -2.98
C ILE A 69 -20.32 -11.43 -3.16
N LEU A 70 -19.83 -12.51 -2.56
CA LEU A 70 -20.40 -13.86 -2.68
C LEU A 70 -21.74 -14.04 -1.98
N THR A 71 -22.02 -13.28 -0.92
CA THR A 71 -23.25 -13.46 -0.12
C THR A 71 -24.31 -12.39 -0.36
N LYS A 72 -23.95 -11.10 -0.31
CA LYS A 72 -24.92 -9.99 -0.26
C LYS A 72 -25.00 -9.20 -1.57
N LYS A 73 -23.87 -8.85 -2.17
CA LYS A 73 -23.83 -7.90 -3.30
C LYS A 73 -24.15 -8.58 -4.64
N ARG A 74 -23.55 -9.73 -4.92
CA ARG A 74 -23.72 -10.46 -6.19
C ARG A 74 -23.59 -11.97 -5.97
N ASN A 75 -24.54 -12.52 -5.23
CA ASN A 75 -24.62 -13.93 -4.81
C ASN A 75 -24.70 -14.98 -5.93
N ARG A 76 -24.93 -14.57 -7.19
CA ARG A 76 -24.95 -15.46 -8.37
C ARG A 76 -23.65 -15.45 -9.17
N LEU A 77 -22.61 -14.78 -8.69
CA LEU A 77 -21.28 -14.85 -9.32
C LEU A 77 -20.59 -16.14 -8.90
N GLY A 78 -20.10 -16.90 -9.89
CA GLY A 78 -19.13 -17.96 -9.63
C GLY A 78 -17.84 -17.39 -9.03
N VAL A 79 -17.12 -18.23 -8.30
CA VAL A 79 -15.91 -17.88 -7.51
C VAL A 79 -14.88 -17.11 -8.33
N GLU A 80 -14.64 -17.52 -9.58
CA GLU A 80 -13.71 -16.85 -10.49
C GLU A 80 -14.07 -15.39 -10.77
N LYS A 81 -15.35 -15.13 -11.08
CA LYS A 81 -15.83 -13.77 -11.37
C LYS A 81 -15.84 -12.92 -10.11
N ALA A 82 -16.20 -13.50 -8.96
CA ALA A 82 -16.18 -12.83 -7.68
C ALA A 82 -14.75 -12.43 -7.27
N SER A 83 -13.76 -13.30 -7.50
CA SER A 83 -12.34 -13.05 -7.23
C SER A 83 -11.78 -11.92 -8.10
N LYS A 84 -12.09 -11.93 -9.41
CA LYS A 84 -11.74 -10.83 -10.32
C LYS A 84 -12.36 -9.50 -9.88
N LEU A 85 -13.62 -9.49 -9.48
CA LEU A 85 -14.29 -8.30 -8.98
C LEU A 85 -13.68 -7.79 -7.66
N CYS A 86 -13.31 -8.69 -6.75
CA CYS A 86 -12.60 -8.34 -5.52
C CYS A 86 -11.26 -7.67 -5.85
N ARG A 87 -10.51 -8.20 -6.81
CA ARG A 87 -9.25 -7.61 -7.29
C ARG A 87 -9.45 -6.22 -7.87
N VAL A 88 -10.47 -6.01 -8.70
CA VAL A 88 -10.79 -4.68 -9.25
C VAL A 88 -11.09 -3.69 -8.13
N ASN A 89 -11.95 -4.05 -7.17
CA ASN A 89 -12.27 -3.17 -6.03
C ASN A 89 -11.02 -2.81 -5.21
N GLN A 90 -10.11 -3.77 -5.00
CA GLN A 90 -8.84 -3.51 -4.31
C GLN A 90 -7.97 -2.50 -5.06
N THR A 91 -7.88 -2.63 -6.39
CA THR A 91 -7.09 -1.71 -7.21
C THR A 91 -7.66 -0.30 -7.17
N LEU A 92 -8.99 -0.16 -7.33
CA LEU A 92 -9.67 1.15 -7.24
C LEU A 92 -9.44 1.82 -5.88
N HIS A 93 -9.49 1.05 -4.79
CA HIS A 93 -9.18 1.57 -3.45
C HIS A 93 -7.73 2.03 -3.29
N LYS A 94 -6.78 1.49 -4.06
CA LYS A 94 -5.36 1.84 -4.00
C LYS A 94 -5.00 3.03 -4.90
N THR A 95 -5.62 3.14 -6.07
CA THR A 95 -5.35 4.23 -7.03
C THR A 95 -6.00 5.55 -6.60
N GLY A 96 -6.94 5.53 -5.65
CA GLY A 96 -7.63 6.74 -5.18
C GLY A 96 -8.60 7.33 -6.21
N GLU A 97 -8.65 6.75 -7.40
CA GLU A 97 -9.66 7.01 -8.41
C GLU A 97 -10.95 6.34 -7.94
N GLU A 98 -11.97 7.17 -7.73
CA GLU A 98 -13.30 6.81 -7.24
C GLU A 98 -13.46 6.72 -5.70
N LYS A 99 -13.66 7.90 -5.11
CA LYS A 99 -14.66 8.08 -4.04
C LYS A 99 -16.04 7.73 -4.61
N VAL A 100 -16.33 6.46 -4.93
CA VAL A 100 -17.72 6.05 -5.13
C VAL A 100 -18.42 6.43 -3.83
N PRO A 101 -19.44 7.30 -3.83
CA PRO A 101 -20.13 7.61 -2.60
C PRO A 101 -20.73 6.29 -2.09
N THR A 102 -20.12 5.80 -1.00
CA THR A 102 -20.64 4.68 -0.22
C THR A 102 -22.09 5.01 0.10
N SER A 103 -22.98 4.01 0.17
CA SER A 103 -24.42 4.27 0.33
C SER A 103 -24.76 5.21 1.50
N ARG A 104 -23.89 5.28 2.54
CA ARG A 104 -23.99 6.30 3.61
C ARG A 104 -23.79 7.75 3.13
N LYS A 105 -22.78 8.01 2.28
CA LYS A 105 -22.54 9.35 1.74
C LYS A 105 -23.57 9.75 0.68
N ARG A 106 -24.11 8.79 -0.08
CA ARG A 106 -25.23 9.02 -0.99
C ARG A 106 -26.48 9.47 -0.22
N LYS A 107 -26.87 8.72 0.81
CA LYS A 107 -28.05 9.05 1.63
C LYS A 107 -27.95 10.42 2.32
N TRP A 108 -26.75 10.81 2.75
CA TRP A 108 -26.48 12.15 3.31
C TRP A 108 -26.53 13.25 2.23
N PHE A 109 -25.94 13.02 1.05
CA PHE A 109 -26.02 13.96 -0.08
C PHE A 109 -27.46 14.15 -0.58
N ASP A 110 -28.21 13.05 -0.69
CA ASP A 110 -29.61 13.06 -1.12
C ASP A 110 -30.49 13.79 -0.10
N SER A 111 -30.18 13.68 1.21
CA SER A 111 -30.86 14.41 2.29
C SER A 111 -30.61 15.92 2.21
N ILE A 112 -29.40 16.36 1.86
CA ILE A 112 -29.09 17.80 1.76
C ILE A 112 -29.82 18.44 0.58
N ASN A 113 -29.87 17.76 -0.57
CA ASN A 113 -30.51 18.29 -1.78
C ASN A 113 -32.04 18.21 -1.75
N SER A 114 -32.63 17.43 -0.83
CA SER A 114 -34.09 17.40 -0.62
C SER A 114 -34.57 18.54 0.27
N ASP A 115 -33.72 19.08 1.14
CA ASP A 115 -34.05 20.21 2.03
C ASP A 115 -33.94 21.59 1.33
N GLU A 116 -33.20 21.71 0.21
CA GLU A 116 -33.07 22.97 -0.56
C GLU A 116 -34.25 23.24 -1.53
N ASN A 117 -35.16 22.29 -1.74
CA ASN A 117 -36.30 22.42 -2.66
C ASN A 117 -37.66 22.65 -1.95
N MET A 118 -37.65 23.16 -0.71
CA MET A 118 -38.87 23.51 0.04
C MET A 118 -38.97 25.00 0.32
#